data_AF-A0A0S1Y8X9-F1
#
_entry.id   AF-A0A0S1Y8X9-F1
#
_cell.length_a   1.000
_cell.length_b   1.000
_cell.length_c   1.000
_cell.angle_alpha   90.00
_cell.angle_beta   90.00
_cell.angle_gamma   90.00
#
_symmetry.space_group_name_H-M   'P 1'
#
loop_
_entity.id
_entity.type
_entity.pdbx_description
1 polymer ?
#
loop_
_entity_poly.entity_id
_entity_poly.type
_entity_poly.pdbx_seq_one_letter_code
_entity_poly.pdbx_strand_id
1 'polypeptide(L)'
;MPWGAHAVTFDCAKARSAPEKLICSNPDLSQADDHLKQTFDAARARATDKKAFNDRAKQEWQRREKTCTDAACVRQWYADQERLYAAEAPARAPAVQPAPSAPAPAGSAHPGTASAPTLPAPAAAAGAHGSPALPDTRPAALNAPDVAATALYAEYQQSESAADRKYKGKTIKINGTVSGVKKAANGDPYIELTAADNTMSTVHLDFPQTAAAGVAQLQKGQKIAVACQVQGLVLGDPVLRCADAP
;
A
#
# COMPACT_ATOMS: atom_id res chain seq x y z
N MET A 1 -13.24 -12.01 25.68
CA MET A 1 -14.20 -11.81 24.56
C MET A 1 -13.39 -11.66 23.28
N PRO A 2 -13.71 -12.38 22.19
CA PRO A 2 -12.96 -12.28 20.93
C PRO A 2 -13.59 -11.19 20.05
N TRP A 3 -12.92 -10.05 19.93
CA TRP A 3 -13.08 -9.15 18.78
C TRP A 3 -12.01 -9.58 17.78
N GLY A 4 -12.24 -9.78 16.50
CA GLY A 4 -13.29 -9.32 15.61
C GLY A 4 -12.56 -9.21 14.27
N ALA A 5 -13.04 -9.89 13.24
CA ALA A 5 -12.35 -9.98 11.96
C ALA A 5 -12.15 -8.59 11.33
N HIS A 6 -10.91 -8.15 11.22
CA HIS A 6 -10.56 -6.97 10.43
C HIS A 6 -10.38 -7.40 8.97
N ALA A 7 -11.42 -7.14 8.18
CA ALA A 7 -11.32 -7.13 6.72
C ALA A 7 -10.88 -5.74 6.26
N VAL A 8 -9.58 -5.42 6.33
CA VAL A 8 -8.95 -4.36 5.50
C VAL A 8 -7.46 -4.69 5.35
N THR A 9 -6.89 -4.48 4.17
CA THR A 9 -5.56 -5.01 3.77
C THR A 9 -4.34 -4.28 4.36
N PHE A 10 -4.51 -3.51 5.43
CA PHE A 10 -3.42 -2.79 6.11
C PHE A 10 -2.93 -3.57 7.33
N ASP A 11 -1.64 -3.92 7.34
CA ASP A 11 -1.03 -4.65 8.44
C ASP A 11 -0.75 -3.68 9.60
N CYS A 12 -1.70 -3.60 10.53
CA CYS A 12 -1.66 -2.68 11.67
C CYS A 12 -0.41 -2.85 12.55
N ALA A 13 0.21 -4.03 12.52
CA ALA A 13 1.46 -4.31 13.22
C ALA A 13 2.68 -3.59 12.59
N LYS A 14 2.53 -3.06 11.36
CA LYS A 14 3.59 -2.36 10.62
C LYS A 14 3.43 -0.84 10.57
N ALA A 15 2.41 -0.27 11.21
CA ALA A 15 2.17 1.18 11.23
C ALA A 15 3.35 1.95 11.85
N ARG A 16 3.97 2.87 11.09
CA ARG A 16 5.20 3.56 11.50
C ARG A 16 4.94 5.00 11.89
N SER A 17 4.04 5.70 11.19
CA SER A 17 3.75 7.10 11.46
C SER A 17 2.66 7.30 12.52
N ALA A 18 2.63 8.49 13.13
CA ALA A 18 1.59 8.84 14.10
C ALA A 18 0.17 8.74 13.49
N PRO A 19 -0.09 9.23 12.26
CA PRO A 19 -1.35 8.99 11.57
C PRO A 19 -1.67 7.50 11.34
N GLU A 20 -0.71 6.69 10.90
CA GLU A 20 -0.94 5.24 10.69
C GLU A 20 -1.33 4.52 11.99
N LYS A 21 -0.66 4.84 13.11
CA LYS A 21 -0.99 4.26 14.42
C LYS A 21 -2.38 4.68 14.90
N LEU A 22 -2.75 5.94 14.66
CA LEU A 22 -4.08 6.46 14.98
C LEU A 22 -5.16 5.77 14.15
N ILE A 23 -4.93 5.55 12.85
CA ILE A 23 -5.85 4.82 11.97
C ILE A 23 -6.04 3.38 12.46
N CYS A 24 -4.96 2.70 12.84
CA CYS A 24 -5.00 1.31 13.31
C CYS A 24 -5.75 1.13 14.64
N SER A 25 -5.84 2.18 15.46
CA SER A 25 -6.45 2.13 16.80
C SER A 25 -7.79 2.86 16.90
N ASN A 26 -8.24 3.52 15.82
CA ASN A 26 -9.47 4.30 15.80
C ASN A 26 -10.37 3.87 14.62
N PRO A 27 -11.50 3.19 14.89
CA PRO A 27 -12.37 2.68 13.82
C PRO A 27 -12.96 3.79 12.94
N ASP A 28 -13.19 4.99 13.49
CA ASP A 28 -13.69 6.13 12.69
C ASP A 28 -12.64 6.57 11.65
N LEU A 29 -11.36 6.55 12.02
CA LEU A 29 -10.27 6.91 11.11
C LEU A 29 -10.01 5.81 10.08
N SER A 30 -10.16 4.53 10.45
CA SER A 30 -10.12 3.43 9.50
C SER A 30 -11.23 3.55 8.45
N GLN A 31 -12.45 3.88 8.87
CA GLN A 31 -13.56 4.11 7.93
C GLN A 31 -13.30 5.33 7.01
N ALA A 32 -12.73 6.41 7.56
CA ALA A 32 -12.35 7.57 6.78
C ALA A 32 -11.25 7.25 5.74
N ASP A 33 -10.31 6.35 6.06
CA ASP A 33 -9.30 5.87 5.10
C ASP A 33 -9.91 5.13 3.92
N ASP A 34 -10.85 4.21 4.19
CA ASP A 34 -11.58 3.47 3.16
C ASP A 34 -12.41 4.42 2.26
N HIS A 35 -13.07 5.41 2.86
CA HIS A 35 -13.90 6.37 2.12
C HIS A 35 -13.03 7.34 1.28
N LEU A 36 -11.90 7.79 1.82
CA LEU A 36 -10.94 8.57 1.05
C LEU A 36 -10.42 7.78 -0.14
N LYS A 37 -10.07 6.50 0.04
CA LYS A 37 -9.61 5.65 -1.07
C LYS A 37 -10.63 5.60 -2.21
N GLN A 38 -11.90 5.39 -1.89
CA GLN A 38 -12.96 5.34 -2.89
C GLN A 38 -13.10 6.68 -3.64
N THR A 39 -13.07 7.79 -2.90
CA THR A 39 -13.20 9.14 -3.46
C THR A 39 -11.99 9.52 -4.32
N PHE A 40 -10.79 9.17 -3.86
CA PHE A 40 -9.54 9.34 -4.59
C PHE A 40 -9.52 8.53 -5.89
N ASP A 41 -9.88 7.24 -5.85
CA ASP A 41 -9.90 6.38 -7.04
C ASP A 41 -10.89 6.93 -8.08
N ALA A 42 -12.06 7.41 -7.63
CA ALA A 42 -13.05 8.05 -8.49
C ALA A 42 -12.58 9.38 -9.09
N ALA A 43 -11.87 10.22 -8.34
CA ALA A 43 -11.33 11.50 -8.83
C ALA A 43 -10.15 11.26 -9.79
N ARG A 44 -9.23 10.36 -9.44
CA ARG A 44 -8.07 9.95 -10.26
C ARG A 44 -8.49 9.38 -11.61
N ALA A 45 -9.57 8.60 -11.66
CA ALA A 45 -10.09 8.05 -12.90
C ALA A 45 -10.57 9.13 -13.89
N ARG A 46 -10.97 10.31 -13.38
CA ARG A 46 -11.49 11.43 -14.16
C ARG A 46 -10.44 12.48 -14.48
N ALA A 47 -9.34 12.51 -13.72
CA ALA A 47 -8.28 13.50 -13.89
C ALA A 47 -7.69 13.44 -15.30
N THR A 48 -7.74 14.57 -16.02
CA THR A 48 -7.11 14.73 -17.33
C THR A 48 -5.59 14.61 -17.23
N ASP A 49 -5.00 15.25 -16.21
CA ASP A 49 -3.59 15.11 -15.86
C ASP A 49 -3.45 14.26 -14.59
N LYS A 50 -3.39 12.94 -14.79
CA LYS A 50 -3.19 11.98 -13.70
C LYS A 50 -1.89 12.20 -12.93
N LYS A 51 -0.85 12.71 -13.60
CA LYS A 51 0.44 12.93 -12.97
C LYS A 51 0.36 14.09 -11.99
N ALA A 52 -0.14 15.24 -12.44
CA ALA A 52 -0.34 16.40 -11.57
C ALA A 52 -1.28 16.08 -10.40
N PHE A 53 -2.33 15.28 -10.65
CA PHE A 53 -3.24 14.81 -9.61
C PHE A 53 -2.51 13.95 -8.55
N ASN A 54 -1.76 12.93 -8.97
CA ASN A 54 -1.02 12.06 -8.05
C ASN A 54 0.08 12.84 -7.30
N ASP A 55 0.78 13.76 -7.97
CA ASP A 55 1.82 14.61 -7.37
C ASP A 55 1.25 15.49 -6.25
N ARG A 56 0.07 16.09 -6.46
CA ARG A 56 -0.64 16.87 -5.44
C ARG A 56 -1.07 15.98 -4.28
N ALA A 57 -1.70 14.83 -4.56
CA ALA A 57 -2.13 13.90 -3.51
C ALA A 57 -0.95 13.42 -2.64
N LYS A 58 0.21 13.16 -3.25
CA LYS A 58 1.45 12.83 -2.55
C LYS A 58 1.93 13.95 -1.62
N GLN A 59 1.88 15.20 -2.08
CA GLN A 59 2.26 16.36 -1.26
C GLN A 59 1.32 16.54 -0.05
N GLU A 60 0.01 16.39 -0.27
CA GLU A 60 -1.01 16.46 0.78
C GLU A 60 -0.81 15.37 1.84
N TRP A 61 -0.53 14.14 1.40
CA TRP A 61 -0.21 13.02 2.28
C TRP A 61 1.07 13.28 3.08
N GLN A 62 2.15 13.72 2.43
CA GLN A 62 3.40 14.04 3.12
C GLN A 62 3.22 15.17 4.14
N ARG A 63 2.34 16.14 3.87
CA ARG A 63 2.00 17.18 4.84
C ARG A 63 1.28 16.58 6.05
N ARG A 64 0.30 15.69 5.86
CA ARG A 64 -0.36 14.97 6.96
C ARG A 64 0.65 14.26 7.86
N GLU A 65 1.58 13.52 7.26
CA GLU A 65 2.61 12.77 7.99
C GLU A 65 3.50 13.68 8.86
N LYS A 66 3.73 14.93 8.44
CA LYS A 66 4.57 15.89 9.16
C LYS A 66 3.80 16.72 10.18
N THR A 67 2.54 17.03 9.91
CA THR A 67 1.80 18.06 10.65
C THR A 67 0.80 17.48 11.64
N CYS A 68 0.19 16.31 11.36
CA CYS A 68 -0.82 15.75 12.23
C CYS A 68 -0.24 14.83 13.31
N THR A 69 -0.58 15.13 14.56
CA THR A 69 -0.12 14.40 15.76
C THR A 69 -1.24 13.73 16.54
N ASP A 70 -2.50 14.02 16.23
CA ASP A 70 -3.68 13.46 16.92
C ASP A 70 -4.82 13.08 15.95
N ALA A 71 -5.80 12.36 16.48
CA ALA A 71 -6.93 11.85 15.71
C ALA A 71 -7.82 12.96 15.12
N ALA A 72 -7.92 14.12 15.78
CA ALA A 72 -8.74 15.23 15.31
C ALA A 72 -8.12 15.88 14.07
N CYS A 73 -6.80 16.10 14.07
CA CYS A 73 -6.06 16.59 12.91
C CYS A 73 -6.19 15.65 11.71
N VAL A 74 -5.99 14.34 11.94
CA VAL A 74 -6.08 13.33 10.87
C VAL A 74 -7.50 13.27 10.30
N ARG A 75 -8.53 13.32 11.15
CA ARG A 75 -9.94 13.37 10.73
C ARG A 75 -10.24 14.61 9.89
N GLN A 76 -9.77 15.77 10.32
CA GLN A 76 -9.96 17.01 9.58
C GLN A 76 -9.28 16.95 8.21
N TRP A 77 -8.07 16.40 8.16
CA TRP A 77 -7.36 16.20 6.90
C TRP A 77 -8.13 15.30 5.94
N TYR A 78 -8.69 14.18 6.41
CA TYR A 78 -9.53 13.30 5.59
C TYR A 78 -10.73 14.07 5.00
N ALA A 79 -11.47 14.80 5.84
CA ALA A 79 -12.61 15.60 5.39
C ALA A 79 -12.22 16.65 4.34
N ASP A 80 -11.07 17.30 4.51
CA ASP A 80 -10.57 18.28 3.54
C ASP A 80 -10.17 17.63 2.21
N GLN A 81 -9.48 16.48 2.23
CA GLN A 81 -9.11 15.77 1.00
C GLN A 81 -10.34 15.25 0.25
N GLU A 82 -11.30 14.65 0.96
CA GLU A 82 -12.54 14.19 0.35
C GLU A 82 -13.30 15.34 -0.32
N ARG A 83 -13.39 16.51 0.33
CA ARG A 83 -14.00 17.70 -0.25
C ARG A 83 -13.28 18.17 -1.52
N LEU A 84 -11.94 18.15 -1.52
CA LEU A 84 -11.15 18.51 -2.70
C LEU A 84 -11.41 17.54 -3.86
N TYR A 85 -11.35 16.23 -3.61
CA TYR A 85 -11.59 15.22 -4.65
C TYR A 85 -13.04 15.20 -5.12
N ALA A 86 -14.00 15.48 -4.24
CA ALA A 86 -15.41 15.62 -4.60
C ALA A 86 -15.68 16.88 -5.44
N ALA A 87 -14.96 17.98 -5.20
CA ALA A 87 -15.08 19.22 -5.97
C ALA A 87 -14.47 19.10 -7.39
N GLU A 88 -13.52 18.19 -7.59
CA GLU A 88 -12.98 17.83 -8.90
C GLU A 88 -13.91 16.90 -9.70
N ALA A 89 -15.01 16.41 -9.10
CA ALA A 89 -16.07 15.74 -9.83
C ALA A 89 -16.95 16.78 -10.57
N PRO A 90 -17.48 16.46 -11.77
CA PRO A 90 -18.53 17.29 -12.34
C PRO A 90 -19.66 17.38 -11.33
N ALA A 91 -20.16 18.60 -11.08
CA ALA A 91 -21.20 18.87 -10.10
C ALA A 91 -22.33 17.86 -10.28
N ARG A 92 -22.45 16.91 -9.35
CA ARG A 92 -23.68 16.16 -9.22
C ARG A 92 -24.73 17.18 -8.80
N ALA A 93 -25.89 17.17 -9.47
CA ALA A 93 -27.09 17.83 -8.94
C ALA A 93 -27.24 17.48 -7.45
N PRO A 94 -27.71 18.42 -6.60
CA PRO A 94 -27.67 18.26 -5.16
C PRO A 94 -28.27 16.93 -4.76
N ALA A 95 -27.51 16.13 -3.99
CA ALA A 95 -28.04 14.95 -3.35
C ALA A 95 -29.19 15.40 -2.45
N VAL A 96 -30.42 14.99 -2.79
CA VAL A 96 -31.53 14.97 -1.85
C VAL A 96 -31.06 14.13 -0.67
N GLN A 97 -30.83 14.77 0.47
CA GLN A 97 -30.56 14.07 1.71
C GLN A 97 -31.81 13.25 2.05
N PRO A 98 -31.74 11.92 2.26
CA PRO A 98 -32.82 11.26 2.98
C PRO A 98 -32.82 11.80 4.41
N ALA A 99 -33.97 12.31 4.83
CA ALA A 99 -34.25 12.83 6.17
C ALA A 99 -33.85 11.80 7.27
N PRO A 100 -33.50 12.27 8.49
CA PRO A 100 -33.03 11.39 9.56
C PRO A 100 -34.11 10.38 9.93
N SER A 101 -33.80 9.10 9.75
CA SER A 101 -34.63 7.99 10.23
C SER A 101 -34.37 7.82 11.73
N ALA A 102 -35.37 8.17 12.54
CA ALA A 102 -35.42 7.86 13.96
C ALA A 102 -35.26 6.34 14.21
N PRO A 103 -34.63 5.89 15.31
CA PRO A 103 -34.61 4.48 15.67
C PRO A 103 -35.93 4.02 16.31
N ALA A 104 -36.24 2.75 16.02
CA ALA A 104 -37.49 2.00 16.15
C ALA A 104 -38.03 1.77 17.59
N PRO A 105 -39.31 1.36 17.75
CA PRO A 105 -39.83 0.92 19.03
C PRO A 105 -39.44 -0.53 19.37
N ALA A 106 -39.40 -0.79 20.67
CA ALA A 106 -39.07 -2.05 21.33
C ALA A 106 -40.24 -3.06 21.37
N GLY A 107 -39.89 -4.35 21.56
CA GLY A 107 -40.78 -5.46 21.90
C GLY A 107 -40.96 -6.45 20.73
N SER A 108 -40.88 -7.77 20.87
CA SER A 108 -41.13 -8.62 22.03
C SER A 108 -40.41 -9.97 21.92
N ALA A 109 -40.19 -10.59 23.08
CA ALA A 109 -39.54 -11.87 23.31
C ALA A 109 -40.38 -13.10 22.89
N HIS A 110 -39.74 -14.28 22.77
CA HIS A 110 -39.87 -15.43 23.69
C HIS A 110 -39.13 -16.70 23.13
N PRO A 111 -38.90 -17.75 23.97
CA PRO A 111 -37.72 -18.62 23.95
C PRO A 111 -38.01 -20.05 23.44
N GLY A 112 -36.95 -20.86 23.27
CA GLY A 112 -37.09 -22.28 22.97
C GLY A 112 -35.76 -23.04 23.08
N THR A 113 -35.69 -23.87 24.10
CA THR A 113 -34.65 -24.86 24.44
C THR A 113 -34.53 -25.98 23.39
N ALA A 114 -33.32 -26.51 23.20
CA ALA A 114 -32.98 -27.95 23.33
C ALA A 114 -32.03 -28.52 22.25
N SER A 115 -31.05 -29.24 22.79
CA SER A 115 -30.42 -30.47 22.27
C SER A 115 -29.33 -30.41 21.20
N ALA A 116 -28.14 -30.78 21.67
CA ALA A 116 -26.98 -31.25 20.91
C ALA A 116 -27.25 -32.56 20.16
N PRO A 117 -26.38 -32.88 19.18
CA PRO A 117 -25.79 -34.21 19.14
C PRO A 117 -24.25 -34.16 19.06
N THR A 118 -23.66 -35.20 19.64
CA THR A 118 -22.22 -35.46 19.78
C THR A 118 -21.70 -36.35 18.64
N LEU A 119 -20.37 -36.30 18.44
CA LEU A 119 -19.43 -37.28 17.82
C LEU A 119 -18.96 -36.98 16.37
N PRO A 120 -17.78 -37.45 15.94
CA PRO A 120 -16.52 -37.70 16.68
C PRO A 120 -15.28 -37.08 15.99
N ALA A 121 -14.16 -37.02 16.73
CA ALA A 121 -12.83 -36.72 16.21
C ALA A 121 -12.24 -37.87 15.37
N PRO A 122 -11.28 -37.61 14.47
CA PRO A 122 -10.20 -38.53 14.19
C PRO A 122 -8.88 -38.02 14.78
N ALA A 123 -8.18 -38.95 15.41
CA ALA A 123 -6.84 -38.80 15.93
C ALA A 123 -5.78 -38.98 14.85
N ALA A 124 -4.65 -38.30 15.07
CA ALA A 124 -3.27 -38.71 14.80
C ALA A 124 -2.82 -38.99 13.36
N ALA A 125 -1.92 -38.11 12.89
CA ALA A 125 -0.56 -38.51 12.47
C ALA A 125 0.34 -37.26 12.36
N ALA A 126 0.86 -36.81 13.51
CA ALA A 126 1.97 -35.85 13.56
C ALA A 126 3.29 -36.61 13.35
N GLY A 127 3.71 -36.72 12.10
CA GLY A 127 5.06 -37.13 11.73
C GLY A 127 6.00 -35.93 11.73
N ALA A 128 7.03 -36.01 12.58
CA ALA A 128 8.36 -35.43 12.47
C ALA A 128 8.53 -34.00 11.91
N HIS A 129 8.92 -33.12 12.83
CA HIS A 129 9.61 -31.86 12.55
C HIS A 129 10.90 -32.11 11.77
N GLY A 130 10.93 -31.68 10.51
CA GLY A 130 12.15 -31.40 9.76
C GLY A 130 11.97 -30.06 9.07
N SER A 131 12.73 -29.04 9.49
CA SER A 131 12.83 -27.78 8.74
C SER A 131 13.23 -28.09 7.30
N PRO A 132 12.45 -27.71 6.27
CA PRO A 132 13.01 -27.62 4.94
C PRO A 132 13.85 -26.33 4.92
N ALA A 133 15.17 -26.52 4.82
CA ALA A 133 16.05 -25.46 4.39
C ALA A 133 15.50 -24.83 3.10
N LEU A 134 15.46 -23.50 3.08
CA LEU A 134 15.02 -22.69 1.94
C LEU A 134 15.72 -23.20 0.66
N PRO A 135 15.00 -23.51 -0.42
CA PRO A 135 15.64 -23.80 -1.69
C PRO A 135 16.31 -22.52 -2.22
N ASP A 136 17.61 -22.64 -2.47
CA ASP A 136 18.50 -21.65 -3.06
C ASP A 136 17.95 -21.20 -4.44
N THR A 137 17.16 -20.12 -4.49
CA THR A 137 16.56 -19.57 -5.73
C THR A 137 17.54 -18.73 -6.56
N ARG A 138 18.79 -19.19 -6.73
CA ARG A 138 19.74 -18.60 -7.69
C ARG A 138 19.37 -18.71 -9.19
N PRO A 139 18.56 -19.69 -9.67
CA PRO A 139 18.24 -19.76 -11.10
C PRO A 139 17.19 -18.76 -11.61
N ALA A 140 16.38 -18.16 -10.72
CA ALA A 140 15.26 -17.29 -11.12
C ALA A 140 15.70 -15.85 -11.50
N ALA A 141 16.89 -15.43 -11.07
CA ALA A 141 17.42 -14.10 -11.38
C ALA A 141 17.96 -13.96 -12.81
N LEU A 142 18.29 -15.06 -13.49
CA LEU A 142 18.93 -15.05 -14.81
C LEU A 142 17.95 -14.93 -15.99
N ASN A 143 16.67 -15.24 -15.80
CA ASN A 143 15.63 -15.21 -16.84
C ASN A 143 14.55 -14.14 -16.59
N ALA A 144 14.80 -13.20 -15.67
CA ALA A 144 13.86 -12.12 -15.38
C ALA A 144 13.83 -11.12 -16.55
N PRO A 145 12.64 -10.68 -17.01
CA PRO A 145 12.56 -9.72 -18.10
C PRO A 145 13.22 -8.39 -17.71
N ASP A 146 14.03 -7.84 -18.62
CA ASP A 146 14.62 -6.51 -18.48
C ASP A 146 13.53 -5.44 -18.64
N VAL A 147 13.38 -4.60 -17.61
CA VAL A 147 12.39 -3.53 -17.57
C VAL A 147 13.09 -2.24 -17.14
N ALA A 148 12.88 -1.15 -17.88
CA ALA A 148 13.39 0.16 -17.49
C ALA A 148 12.50 0.80 -16.41
N ALA A 149 13.09 1.50 -15.43
CA ALA A 149 12.36 2.19 -14.36
C ALA A 149 11.33 3.19 -14.91
N THR A 150 11.67 3.89 -16.00
CA THR A 150 10.77 4.81 -16.70
C THR A 150 9.57 4.10 -17.33
N ALA A 151 9.79 2.93 -17.95
CA ALA A 151 8.74 2.13 -18.57
C ALA A 151 7.80 1.54 -17.51
N LEU A 152 8.36 0.97 -16.43
CA LEU A 152 7.59 0.45 -15.32
C LEU A 152 6.69 1.53 -14.72
N TYR A 153 7.24 2.70 -14.46
CA TYR A 153 6.50 3.84 -13.93
C TYR A 153 5.40 4.31 -14.89
N ALA A 154 5.69 4.45 -16.19
CA ALA A 154 4.70 4.85 -17.19
C ALA A 154 3.51 3.88 -17.25
N GLU A 155 3.76 2.57 -17.20
CA GLU A 155 2.69 1.55 -17.19
C GLU A 155 1.83 1.65 -15.92
N TYR A 156 2.46 1.84 -14.75
CA TYR A 156 1.75 2.05 -13.48
C TYR A 156 0.90 3.32 -13.47
N GLN A 157 1.38 4.40 -14.09
CA GLN A 157 0.64 5.66 -14.22
C GLN A 157 -0.53 5.56 -15.20
N GLN A 158 -0.37 4.77 -16.26
CA GLN A 158 -1.44 4.55 -17.24
C GLN A 158 -2.55 3.68 -16.66
N SER A 159 -2.19 2.53 -16.08
CA SER A 159 -3.14 1.58 -15.52
C SER A 159 -2.48 0.74 -14.42
N GLU A 160 -2.62 1.21 -13.17
CA GLU A 160 -2.13 0.50 -11.99
C GLU A 160 -2.63 -0.94 -11.91
N SER A 161 -3.94 -1.18 -12.11
CA SER A 161 -4.49 -2.53 -12.02
C SER A 161 -3.98 -3.46 -13.12
N ALA A 162 -3.69 -2.94 -14.32
CA ALA A 162 -3.09 -3.74 -15.39
C ALA A 162 -1.61 -4.01 -15.11
N ALA A 163 -0.87 -3.00 -14.63
CA ALA A 163 0.52 -3.13 -14.22
C ALA A 163 0.68 -4.12 -13.05
N ASP A 164 -0.23 -4.10 -12.07
CA ASP A 164 -0.22 -5.05 -10.96
C ASP A 164 -0.48 -6.47 -11.44
N ARG A 165 -1.48 -6.71 -12.30
CA ARG A 165 -1.69 -8.03 -12.92
C ARG A 165 -0.47 -8.50 -13.71
N LYS A 166 0.27 -7.56 -14.30
CA LYS A 166 1.44 -7.86 -15.15
C LYS A 166 2.70 -8.11 -14.33
N TYR A 167 2.95 -7.34 -13.28
CA TYR A 167 4.25 -7.27 -12.62
C TYR A 167 4.24 -7.68 -11.14
N LYS A 168 3.17 -7.40 -10.39
CA LYS A 168 3.13 -7.63 -8.94
C LYS A 168 3.38 -9.09 -8.60
N GLY A 169 4.26 -9.32 -7.63
CA GLY A 169 4.71 -10.65 -7.21
C GLY A 169 5.74 -11.31 -8.14
N LYS A 170 6.01 -10.75 -9.32
CA LYS A 170 7.00 -11.27 -10.27
C LYS A 170 8.36 -10.59 -10.08
N THR A 171 9.41 -11.36 -10.34
CA THR A 171 10.78 -10.85 -10.40
C THR A 171 11.08 -10.31 -11.79
N ILE A 172 11.56 -9.07 -11.85
CA ILE A 172 12.02 -8.40 -13.07
C ILE A 172 13.44 -7.92 -12.87
N LYS A 173 14.19 -7.75 -13.96
CA LYS A 173 15.49 -7.08 -13.93
C LYS A 173 15.27 -5.60 -14.21
N ILE A 174 15.18 -4.81 -13.14
CA ILE A 174 14.92 -3.38 -13.23
C ILE A 174 16.22 -2.64 -13.52
N ASN A 175 16.21 -1.80 -14.56
CA ASN A 175 17.35 -0.94 -14.92
C ASN A 175 16.98 0.54 -14.83
N GLY A 176 17.93 1.38 -14.41
CA GLY A 176 17.68 2.82 -14.27
C GLY A 176 18.87 3.57 -13.68
N THR A 177 18.68 4.88 -13.52
CA THR A 177 19.69 5.77 -12.94
C THR A 177 19.31 6.08 -11.50
N VAL A 178 20.27 5.94 -10.58
CA VAL A 178 20.08 6.24 -9.16
C VAL A 178 19.87 7.75 -8.97
N SER A 179 18.70 8.11 -8.45
CA SER A 179 18.35 9.48 -8.04
C SER A 179 18.74 9.73 -6.57
N GLY A 180 18.71 8.70 -5.73
CA GLY A 180 19.11 8.78 -4.33
C GLY A 180 19.29 7.41 -3.68
N VAL A 181 20.14 7.38 -2.66
CA VAL A 181 20.35 6.23 -1.77
C VAL A 181 20.03 6.71 -0.35
N LYS A 182 19.11 6.04 0.32
CA LYS A 182 18.57 6.48 1.62
C LYS A 182 18.36 5.27 2.53
N LYS A 183 18.02 5.55 3.78
CA LYS A 183 17.74 4.53 4.81
C LYS A 183 16.37 4.81 5.39
N ALA A 184 15.52 3.79 5.43
CA ALA A 184 14.22 3.87 6.06
C ALA A 184 14.36 3.97 7.59
N ALA A 185 13.30 4.39 8.28
CA ALA A 185 13.32 4.58 9.73
C ALA A 185 13.58 3.27 10.52
N ASN A 186 13.26 2.11 9.95
CA ASN A 186 13.57 0.80 10.52
C ASN A 186 15.00 0.32 10.23
N GLY A 187 15.79 1.13 9.52
CA GLY A 187 17.17 0.84 9.18
C GLY A 187 17.39 0.10 7.87
N ASP A 188 16.34 -0.25 7.13
CA ASP A 188 16.49 -0.90 5.83
C ASP A 188 16.97 0.11 4.78
N PRO A 189 18.00 -0.22 3.99
CA PRO A 189 18.47 0.61 2.89
C PRO A 189 17.50 0.57 1.71
N TYR A 190 17.32 1.72 1.06
CA TYR A 190 16.53 1.81 -0.16
C TYR A 190 17.15 2.75 -1.19
N ILE A 191 16.83 2.49 -2.46
CA ILE A 191 17.30 3.28 -3.60
C ILE A 191 16.08 3.85 -4.33
N GLU A 192 16.20 5.11 -4.76
CA GLU A 192 15.25 5.74 -5.67
C GLU A 192 15.87 5.80 -7.08
N LEU A 193 15.21 5.19 -8.05
CA LEU A 193 15.56 5.32 -9.47
C LEU A 193 14.76 6.45 -10.12
N THR A 194 15.39 7.21 -11.02
CA THR A 194 14.72 8.22 -11.85
C THR A 194 13.68 7.55 -12.75
N ALA A 195 12.42 7.98 -12.65
CA ALA A 195 11.30 7.37 -13.37
C ALA A 195 10.69 8.25 -14.48
N ALA A 196 11.07 9.53 -14.55
CA ALA A 196 10.71 10.46 -15.62
C ALA A 196 11.77 11.58 -15.70
N ASP A 197 11.61 12.51 -16.65
CA ASP A 197 12.51 13.67 -16.82
C ASP A 197 12.40 14.71 -15.68
N ASN A 198 11.78 14.35 -14.55
CA ASN A 198 11.69 15.15 -13.35
C ASN A 198 12.20 14.39 -12.13
N THR A 199 12.63 15.12 -11.10
CA THR A 199 13.21 14.58 -9.88
C THR A 199 12.18 14.05 -8.87
N MET A 200 10.89 14.22 -9.15
CA MET A 200 9.79 13.86 -8.23
C MET A 200 9.20 12.47 -8.48
N SER A 201 9.34 11.97 -9.71
CA SER A 201 8.84 10.65 -10.12
C SER A 201 9.96 9.63 -9.93
N THR A 202 9.79 8.70 -9.00
CA THR A 202 10.81 7.70 -8.69
C THR A 202 10.22 6.29 -8.67
N VAL A 203 11.09 5.30 -8.88
CA VAL A 203 10.82 3.89 -8.57
C VAL A 203 11.63 3.54 -7.33
N HIS A 204 10.96 2.96 -6.33
CA HIS A 204 11.56 2.65 -5.04
C HIS A 204 12.03 1.19 -5.02
N LEU A 205 13.30 0.99 -4.65
CA LEU A 205 13.90 -0.33 -4.48
C LEU A 205 14.26 -0.54 -3.01
N ASP A 206 13.53 -1.42 -2.33
CA ASP A 206 13.81 -1.85 -0.96
C ASP A 206 14.83 -2.99 -0.97
N PHE A 207 15.81 -2.92 -0.07
CA PHE A 207 16.81 -3.96 0.11
C PHE A 207 16.84 -4.45 1.57
N PRO A 208 17.13 -5.74 1.80
CA PRO A 208 17.35 -6.24 3.15
C PRO A 208 18.64 -5.64 3.73
N GLN A 209 18.73 -5.62 5.07
CA GLN A 209 19.92 -5.14 5.77
C GLN A 209 21.21 -5.89 5.38
N THR A 210 21.11 -7.14 4.94
CA THR A 210 22.24 -7.93 4.42
C THR A 210 22.87 -7.31 3.17
N ALA A 211 22.10 -6.57 2.37
CA ALA A 211 22.57 -5.89 1.17
C ALA A 211 23.05 -4.45 1.44
N ALA A 212 23.01 -3.97 2.69
CA ALA A 212 23.29 -2.57 3.03
C ALA A 212 24.70 -2.10 2.62
N ALA A 213 25.71 -2.96 2.75
CA ALA A 213 27.08 -2.60 2.37
C ALA A 213 27.21 -2.31 0.86
N GLY A 214 26.56 -3.13 0.02
CA GLY A 214 26.56 -2.92 -1.43
C GLY A 214 25.74 -1.69 -1.84
N VAL A 215 24.55 -1.51 -1.24
CA VAL A 215 23.70 -0.34 -1.52
C VAL A 215 24.39 0.96 -1.13
N ALA A 216 25.15 0.99 -0.03
CA ALA A 216 25.86 2.18 0.44
C ALA A 216 27.01 2.63 -0.48
N GLN A 217 27.50 1.76 -1.36
CA GLN A 217 28.55 2.10 -2.33
C GLN A 217 28.01 2.82 -3.57
N LEU A 218 26.69 2.79 -3.77
CA LEU A 218 26.06 3.36 -4.96
C LEU A 218 25.96 4.89 -4.84
N GLN A 219 26.11 5.55 -5.98
CA GLN A 219 26.07 7.00 -6.06
C GLN A 219 24.93 7.51 -6.94
N LYS A 220 24.46 8.72 -6.62
CA LYS A 220 23.52 9.44 -7.48
C LYS A 220 24.12 9.63 -8.88
N GLY A 221 23.32 9.36 -9.91
CA GLY A 221 23.73 9.40 -11.31
C GLY A 221 24.29 8.07 -11.84
N GLN A 222 24.54 7.09 -10.97
CA GLN A 222 24.99 5.76 -11.39
C GLN A 222 23.86 5.00 -12.08
N LYS A 223 24.18 4.35 -13.20
CA LYS A 223 23.26 3.40 -13.86
C LYS A 223 23.42 2.03 -13.21
N ILE A 224 22.31 1.43 -12.81
CA ILE A 224 22.28 0.10 -12.20
C ILE A 224 21.30 -0.81 -12.92
N ALA A 225 21.48 -2.11 -12.76
CA ALA A 225 20.52 -3.13 -13.15
C ALA A 225 20.48 -4.21 -12.06
N VAL A 226 19.31 -4.48 -11.50
CA VAL A 226 19.16 -5.42 -10.38
C VAL A 226 17.87 -6.24 -10.51
N ALA A 227 17.89 -7.49 -10.07
CA ALA A 227 16.71 -8.33 -10.05
C ALA A 227 15.88 -8.07 -8.78
N CYS A 228 14.63 -7.65 -8.96
CA CYS A 228 13.74 -7.30 -7.85
C CYS A 228 12.32 -7.82 -8.10
N GLN A 229 11.64 -8.20 -7.03
CA GLN A 229 10.23 -8.56 -7.04
C GLN A 229 9.36 -7.31 -6.91
N VAL A 230 8.45 -7.10 -7.86
CA VAL A 230 7.53 -5.95 -7.83
C VAL A 230 6.47 -6.14 -6.74
N GLN A 231 6.34 -5.16 -5.86
CA GLN A 231 5.36 -5.19 -4.76
C GLN A 231 4.05 -4.49 -5.11
N GLY A 232 4.08 -3.57 -6.09
CA GLY A 232 2.93 -2.79 -6.53
C GLY A 232 3.20 -1.30 -6.43
N LEU A 233 2.12 -0.51 -6.38
CA LEU A 233 2.19 0.93 -6.18
C LEU A 233 2.03 1.28 -4.69
N VAL A 234 2.88 2.16 -4.18
CA VAL A 234 2.76 2.75 -2.84
C VAL A 234 2.89 4.26 -2.99
N LEU A 235 1.87 5.01 -2.58
CA LEU A 235 1.89 6.49 -2.56
C LEU A 235 2.22 7.14 -3.92
N GLY A 236 1.79 6.51 -5.01
CA GLY A 236 2.04 6.99 -6.38
C GLY A 236 3.28 6.42 -7.04
N ASP A 237 4.17 5.75 -6.29
CA ASP A 237 5.44 5.23 -6.81
C ASP A 237 5.43 3.69 -6.84
N PRO A 238 5.94 3.05 -7.91
CA PRO A 238 6.19 1.60 -7.91
C PRO A 238 7.26 1.23 -6.88
N VAL A 239 6.97 0.24 -6.04
CA VAL A 239 7.89 -0.32 -5.05
C VAL A 239 8.29 -1.74 -5.44
N LEU A 240 9.58 -2.03 -5.36
CA LEU A 240 10.15 -3.35 -5.61
C LEU A 240 11.03 -3.75 -4.43
N ARG A 241 11.08 -5.06 -4.16
CA ARG A 241 12.00 -5.66 -3.17
C ARG A 241 13.09 -6.43 -3.88
N CYS A 242 14.33 -6.10 -3.59
CA CYS A 242 15.52 -6.71 -4.18
C CYS A 242 16.19 -7.60 -3.15
N ALA A 243 16.70 -8.77 -3.56
CA ALA A 243 17.39 -9.68 -2.65
C ALA A 243 18.84 -9.24 -2.38
N ASP A 244 19.51 -8.77 -3.43
CA ASP A 244 20.93 -8.40 -3.43
C ASP A 244 21.11 -7.00 -4.04
N ALA A 245 22.22 -6.34 -3.71
CA ALA A 245 22.62 -5.08 -4.34
C ALA A 245 23.04 -5.29 -5.82
N PRO A 246 22.86 -4.28 -6.69
CA PRO A 246 23.36 -4.30 -8.07
C PRO A 246 24.88 -4.41 -8.18
#